data_AF-A0A425I3I5-F1
#
_entry.id   AF-A0A425I3I5-F1
#
_cell.length_a   1.000
_cell.length_b   1.000
_cell.length_c   1.000
_cell.angle_alpha   90.00
_cell.angle_beta   90.00
_cell.angle_gamma   90.00
#
_symmetry.space_group_name_H-M   'P 1'
#
loop_
_entity.id
_entity.type
_entity.pdbx_description
1 polymer ?
#
loop_
_entity_poly.entity_id
_entity_poly.type
_entity_poly.pdbx_seq_one_letter_code
_entity_poly.pdbx_strand_id
1 'polypeptide(L)'
;MAAASSFSSSGSSSLSSSASSASSASSATGAAACRGRGLLCGAELLYLEEGVACNVREDGRACVEVRPSQVETFALPKCSASAIVRSSENTVLCGVSMQLARPTAAPDEGEVFLTVDCSAALGVGGVGGGVALESFGLGEGSSNSSLQALLSDMVLSAVDKKKLCLVPGKLIWRVFVDCMVLKAGGCLLDAVSLAVHAALRTTVLPCVFVDEEEGQEGDGALGQISIQCDE
;
A
#
# COMPACT_ATOMS: atom_id res chain seq x y z
N MET A 1 -27.22 55.16 3.11
CA MET A 1 -27.79 56.40 2.57
C MET A 1 -26.69 57.06 1.75
N ALA A 2 -26.81 57.16 0.41
CA ALA A 2 -25.79 57.66 -0.55
C ALA A 2 -24.44 56.89 -0.56
N ALA A 3 -23.63 56.84 -1.64
CA ALA A 3 -23.78 57.06 -3.09
C ALA A 3 -22.73 56.13 -3.77
N ALA A 4 -22.97 55.39 -4.86
CA ALA A 4 -23.28 55.82 -6.23
C ALA A 4 -22.15 56.60 -6.95
N SER A 5 -21.39 55.91 -7.82
CA SER A 5 -20.85 56.48 -9.06
C SER A 5 -20.56 55.39 -10.10
N SER A 6 -21.21 55.52 -11.25
CA SER A 6 -21.03 54.69 -12.45
C SER A 6 -20.08 55.38 -13.44
N PHE A 7 -19.51 54.62 -14.39
CA PHE A 7 -18.95 55.22 -15.61
C PHE A 7 -19.10 54.29 -16.84
N SER A 8 -19.98 54.69 -17.77
CA SER A 8 -19.95 54.33 -19.21
C SER A 8 -18.88 55.20 -19.91
N SER A 9 -18.28 54.92 -21.08
CA SER A 9 -18.82 54.58 -22.41
C SER A 9 -17.60 54.45 -23.39
N SER A 10 -17.63 54.24 -24.72
CA SER A 10 -18.59 53.75 -25.73
C SER A 10 -17.90 53.67 -27.12
N GLY A 11 -18.13 52.60 -27.90
CA GLY A 11 -17.81 52.53 -29.35
C GLY A 11 -17.42 51.10 -29.79
N SER A 12 -18.16 50.40 -30.68
CA SER A 12 -18.33 50.59 -32.14
C SER A 12 -17.00 50.48 -32.90
N SER A 13 -16.79 49.72 -33.99
CA SER A 13 -17.66 49.07 -35.01
C SER A 13 -16.76 48.20 -35.93
N SER A 14 -17.16 47.24 -36.79
CA SER A 14 -18.46 46.66 -37.22
C SER A 14 -18.24 45.47 -38.19
N LEU A 15 -19.26 44.60 -38.38
CA LEU A 15 -19.60 43.82 -39.60
C LEU A 15 -18.48 43.08 -40.41
N SER A 16 -18.62 41.76 -40.59
CA SER A 16 -18.90 41.16 -41.93
C SER A 16 -18.96 39.63 -41.92
N SER A 17 -19.62 39.07 -42.93
CA SER A 17 -20.02 37.66 -43.06
C SER A 17 -19.02 36.83 -43.87
N SER A 18 -18.91 35.52 -43.58
CA SER A 18 -19.05 34.45 -44.59
C SER A 18 -18.74 33.06 -44.00
N ALA A 19 -19.41 32.04 -44.53
CA ALA A 19 -19.07 30.64 -44.29
C ALA A 19 -18.48 30.05 -45.58
N SER A 20 -17.41 29.25 -45.48
CA SER A 20 -17.27 27.94 -46.14
C SER A 20 -15.87 27.32 -45.98
N SER A 21 -15.88 26.01 -45.70
CA SER A 21 -14.88 24.97 -46.02
C SER A 21 -13.48 25.37 -46.53
N ALA A 22 -12.42 24.86 -45.89
CA ALA A 22 -11.77 23.61 -46.34
C ALA A 22 -10.49 23.27 -45.53
N SER A 23 -10.35 21.97 -45.25
CA SER A 23 -9.14 21.23 -44.88
C SER A 23 -7.76 21.92 -44.92
N SER A 24 -7.05 21.87 -43.80
CA SER A 24 -5.62 21.52 -43.79
C SER A 24 -5.31 20.62 -42.60
N ALA A 25 -4.94 19.37 -42.88
CA ALA A 25 -4.45 18.46 -41.85
C ALA A 25 -3.01 18.85 -41.51
N SER A 26 -2.76 19.20 -40.24
CA SER A 26 -1.41 19.32 -39.70
C SER A 26 -1.24 18.31 -38.56
N SER A 27 -0.26 17.43 -38.73
CA SER A 27 0.01 16.28 -37.87
C SER A 27 0.56 16.70 -36.50
N ALA A 28 -0.26 16.54 -35.46
CA ALA A 28 0.19 16.56 -34.07
C ALA A 28 0.35 15.12 -33.55
N THR A 29 1.56 14.60 -33.75
CA THR A 29 2.27 13.62 -32.91
C THR A 29 1.49 12.88 -31.80
N GLY A 30 1.40 11.55 -31.94
CA GLY A 30 1.57 10.65 -30.81
C GLY A 30 0.45 10.60 -29.76
N ALA A 31 -0.77 10.28 -30.17
CA ALA A 31 -1.83 9.85 -29.25
C ALA A 31 -1.54 8.45 -28.66
N ALA A 32 -0.49 8.33 -27.83
CA ALA A 32 -0.31 7.24 -26.88
C ALA A 32 -1.31 7.41 -25.71
N ALA A 33 -2.61 7.38 -26.04
CA ALA A 33 -3.68 7.54 -25.08
C ALA A 33 -3.66 6.36 -24.10
N CYS A 34 -3.43 6.67 -22.83
CA CYS A 34 -3.32 5.73 -21.73
C CYS A 34 -4.55 4.81 -21.67
N ARG A 35 -4.42 3.57 -22.16
CA ARG A 35 -5.38 2.50 -21.86
C ARG A 35 -5.26 2.25 -20.36
N GLY A 36 -6.38 2.31 -19.63
CA GLY A 36 -6.39 2.30 -18.16
C GLY A 36 -6.96 3.57 -17.50
N ARG A 37 -7.33 4.62 -18.26
CA ARG A 37 -8.22 5.66 -17.69
C ARG A 37 -9.63 5.10 -17.51
N GLY A 38 -10.08 5.01 -16.26
CA GLY A 38 -11.51 4.91 -15.95
C GLY A 38 -12.26 6.07 -16.63
N LEU A 39 -13.41 5.76 -17.23
CA LEU A 39 -14.19 6.66 -18.09
C LEU A 39 -14.96 7.71 -17.27
N LEU A 40 -14.25 8.56 -16.52
CA LEU A 40 -14.86 9.74 -15.92
C LEU A 40 -15.29 10.70 -17.04
N CYS A 41 -16.56 11.08 -17.03
CA CYS A 41 -17.07 12.06 -17.98
C CYS A 41 -16.60 13.48 -17.59
N GLY A 42 -16.66 14.41 -18.54
CA GLY A 42 -16.22 15.79 -18.30
C GLY A 42 -16.97 16.48 -17.16
N ALA A 43 -18.24 16.13 -16.92
CA ALA A 43 -19.02 16.66 -15.81
C ALA A 43 -18.57 16.12 -14.44
N GLU A 44 -18.17 14.85 -14.35
CA GLU A 44 -17.62 14.26 -13.12
C GLU A 44 -16.26 14.87 -12.77
N LEU A 45 -15.39 15.10 -13.77
CA LEU A 45 -14.12 15.78 -13.56
C LEU A 45 -14.30 17.21 -13.06
N LEU A 46 -15.21 17.99 -13.68
CA LEU A 46 -15.54 19.34 -13.21
C LEU A 46 -16.12 19.33 -11.78
N TYR A 47 -17.02 18.39 -11.46
CA TYR A 47 -17.56 18.24 -10.11
C TYR A 47 -16.47 17.93 -9.06
N LEU A 48 -15.49 17.09 -9.40
CA LEU A 48 -14.36 16.78 -8.53
C LEU A 48 -13.40 17.98 -8.36
N GLU A 49 -13.11 18.73 -9.43
CA GLU A 49 -12.29 19.95 -9.38
C GLU A 49 -12.95 21.05 -8.54
N GLU A 50 -14.23 21.32 -8.75
CA GLU A 50 -15.01 22.30 -7.96
C GLU A 50 -15.18 21.85 -6.51
N GLY A 51 -15.43 20.55 -6.26
CA GLY A 51 -15.51 19.98 -4.92
C GLY A 51 -14.21 20.17 -4.12
N VAL A 52 -13.06 19.87 -4.74
CA VAL A 52 -11.74 20.11 -4.12
C VAL A 52 -11.51 21.61 -3.85
N ALA A 53 -11.91 22.50 -4.77
CA ALA A 53 -11.81 23.95 -4.55
C ALA A 53 -12.71 24.43 -3.38
N CYS A 54 -13.85 23.78 -3.16
CA CYS A 54 -14.74 24.01 -2.02
C CYS A 54 -14.34 23.24 -0.74
N ASN A 55 -13.25 22.44 -0.76
CA ASN A 55 -12.83 21.56 0.32
C ASN A 55 -13.91 20.53 0.75
N VAL A 56 -14.69 20.01 -0.20
CA VAL A 56 -15.74 18.99 0.01
C VAL A 56 -15.58 17.86 -1.00
N ARG A 57 -15.49 16.63 -0.49
CA ARG A 57 -15.40 15.40 -1.29
C ARG A 57 -16.78 14.81 -1.61
N GLU A 58 -16.81 13.81 -2.49
CA GLU A 58 -18.01 13.04 -2.86
C GLU A 58 -18.79 12.48 -1.65
N ASP A 59 -18.11 12.08 -0.57
CA ASP A 59 -18.71 11.58 0.67
C ASP A 59 -19.15 12.69 1.65
N GLY A 60 -19.00 13.97 1.31
CA GLY A 60 -19.22 15.12 2.21
C GLY A 60 -18.09 15.41 3.21
N ARG A 61 -16.97 14.68 3.12
CA ARG A 61 -15.76 14.85 3.96
C ARG A 61 -14.88 16.00 3.48
N ALA A 62 -14.07 16.57 4.38
CA ALA A 62 -13.05 17.54 4.00
C ALA A 62 -11.89 16.89 3.22
N CYS A 63 -11.09 17.66 2.46
CA CYS A 63 -10.00 17.10 1.65
C CYS A 63 -8.90 16.42 2.49
N VAL A 64 -8.68 16.85 3.74
CA VAL A 64 -7.68 16.31 4.67
C VAL A 64 -8.25 15.17 5.54
N GLU A 65 -9.55 14.92 5.48
CA GLU A 65 -10.24 13.98 6.38
C GLU A 65 -10.11 12.52 5.92
N VAL A 66 -9.42 11.71 6.72
CA VAL A 66 -9.21 10.27 6.48
C VAL A 66 -10.53 9.52 6.64
N ARG A 67 -10.71 8.43 5.88
CA ARG A 67 -11.92 7.60 5.98
C ARG A 67 -11.87 6.79 7.29
N PRO A 68 -12.97 6.67 8.07
CA PRO A 68 -12.99 5.80 9.24
C PRO A 68 -12.68 4.35 8.85
N SER A 69 -11.68 3.77 9.51
CA SER A 69 -11.26 2.38 9.39
C SER A 69 -11.47 1.65 10.71
N GLN A 70 -11.85 0.37 10.64
CA GLN A 70 -11.95 -0.52 11.79
C GLN A 70 -10.76 -1.49 11.75
N VAL A 71 -10.09 -1.66 12.88
CA VAL A 71 -8.94 -2.56 13.03
C VAL A 71 -9.29 -3.59 14.10
N GLU A 72 -9.26 -4.86 13.74
CA GLU A 72 -9.47 -5.97 14.67
C GLU A 72 -8.19 -6.80 14.72
N THR A 73 -7.60 -6.93 15.90
CA THR A 73 -6.40 -7.75 16.13
C THR A 73 -6.77 -9.17 16.53
N PHE A 74 -5.84 -10.12 16.38
CA PHE A 74 -6.02 -11.55 16.67
C PHE A 74 -7.11 -12.25 15.82
N ALA A 75 -7.32 -11.79 14.58
CA ALA A 75 -8.31 -12.38 13.65
C ALA A 75 -7.98 -13.82 13.20
N LEU A 76 -6.69 -14.21 13.21
CA LEU A 76 -6.20 -15.54 12.86
C LEU A 76 -5.54 -16.19 14.09
N PRO A 77 -6.09 -17.27 14.66
CA PRO A 77 -5.55 -17.90 15.87
C PRO A 77 -4.28 -18.74 15.62
N LYS A 78 -3.94 -19.02 14.36
CA LYS A 78 -2.74 -19.79 13.97
C LYS A 78 -1.49 -18.90 13.78
N CYS A 79 -1.66 -17.59 13.66
CA CYS A 79 -0.56 -16.65 13.45
C CYS A 79 -0.13 -16.06 14.80
N SER A 80 1.17 -15.81 14.97
CA SER A 80 1.77 -15.23 16.19
C SER A 80 1.18 -13.86 16.52
N ALA A 81 0.85 -13.10 15.47
CA ALA A 81 -0.15 -12.04 15.53
C ALA A 81 -0.89 -11.96 14.20
N SER A 82 -2.02 -11.27 14.23
CA SER A 82 -2.81 -10.98 13.04
C SER A 82 -3.63 -9.72 13.25
N ALA A 83 -3.95 -9.06 12.14
CA ALA A 83 -4.88 -7.93 12.13
C ALA A 83 -5.71 -7.97 10.85
N ILE A 84 -6.99 -7.64 10.96
CA ILE A 84 -7.84 -7.33 9.81
C ILE A 84 -8.25 -5.86 9.87
N VAL A 85 -8.04 -5.16 8.74
CA VAL A 85 -8.41 -3.76 8.56
C VAL A 85 -9.58 -3.69 7.59
N ARG A 86 -10.68 -3.13 8.08
CA ARG A 86 -11.94 -2.96 7.35
C ARG A 86 -12.21 -1.46 7.18
N SER A 87 -11.98 -0.97 5.96
CA SER A 87 -12.44 0.32 5.47
C SER A 87 -13.72 0.11 4.63
N SER A 88 -14.38 1.16 4.14
CA SER A 88 -15.60 0.97 3.30
C SER A 88 -15.31 0.21 2.00
N GLU A 89 -14.16 0.49 1.40
CA GLU A 89 -13.73 -0.03 0.11
C GLU A 89 -12.63 -1.08 0.23
N ASN A 90 -11.78 -1.01 1.26
CA ASN A 90 -10.66 -1.92 1.44
C ASN A 90 -10.94 -2.92 2.56
N THR A 91 -10.61 -4.18 2.33
CA THR A 91 -10.53 -5.21 3.36
C THR A 91 -9.18 -5.91 3.22
N VAL A 92 -8.30 -5.71 4.20
CA VAL A 92 -6.95 -6.26 4.22
C VAL A 92 -6.78 -7.14 5.44
N LEU A 93 -6.25 -8.34 5.25
CA LEU A 93 -5.87 -9.28 6.30
C LEU A 93 -4.35 -9.35 6.36
N CYS A 94 -3.76 -9.18 7.54
CA CYS A 94 -2.34 -9.35 7.79
C CYS A 94 -2.12 -10.44 8.84
N GLY A 95 -1.22 -11.38 8.55
CA GLY A 95 -0.74 -12.38 9.48
C GLY A 95 0.77 -12.24 9.67
N VAL A 96 1.23 -12.37 10.91
CA VAL A 96 2.66 -12.46 11.23
C VAL A 96 2.96 -13.86 11.75
N SER A 97 3.96 -14.48 11.13
CA SER A 97 4.53 -15.76 11.52
C SER A 97 6.01 -15.56 11.80
N MET A 98 6.59 -16.38 12.68
CA MET A 98 7.99 -16.27 13.09
C MET A 98 8.62 -17.64 13.19
N GLN A 99 9.88 -17.75 12.78
CA GLN A 99 10.65 -18.97 12.81
C GLN A 99 12.07 -18.68 13.29
N LEU A 100 12.68 -19.63 13.98
CA LEU A 100 14.10 -19.59 14.30
C LEU A 100 14.89 -20.09 13.09
N ALA A 101 15.88 -19.32 12.65
CA ALA A 101 16.70 -19.63 11.50
C ALA A 101 18.17 -19.28 11.75
N ARG A 102 19.07 -19.84 10.94
CA ARG A 102 20.47 -19.40 10.89
C ARG A 102 20.56 -18.15 10.01
N PRO A 103 21.30 -17.09 10.42
CA PRO A 103 21.49 -15.90 9.58
C PRO A 103 22.18 -16.26 8.27
N THR A 104 21.67 -15.73 7.15
CA THR A 104 22.23 -16.00 5.81
C THR A 104 23.11 -14.84 5.31
N ALA A 105 22.75 -13.59 5.63
CA ALA A 105 23.44 -12.39 5.15
C ALA A 105 24.23 -11.65 6.23
N ALA A 106 23.58 -11.28 7.34
CA ALA A 106 24.19 -10.55 8.46
C ALA A 106 24.09 -11.39 9.74
N PRO A 107 25.20 -11.65 10.46
CA PRO A 107 25.17 -12.51 11.65
C PRO A 107 24.44 -11.89 12.85
N ASP A 108 24.39 -10.55 12.92
CA ASP A 108 23.96 -9.78 14.10
C ASP A 108 22.55 -9.17 13.95
N GLU A 109 21.84 -9.47 12.86
CA GLU A 109 20.53 -8.91 12.54
C GLU A 109 19.53 -10.00 12.16
N GLY A 110 18.31 -9.91 12.68
CA GLY A 110 17.19 -10.75 12.25
C GLY A 110 16.67 -10.38 10.86
N GLU A 111 16.06 -11.36 10.20
CA GLU A 111 15.54 -11.23 8.85
C GLU A 111 14.02 -11.02 8.88
N VAL A 112 13.50 -10.05 8.13
CA VAL A 112 12.06 -9.79 8.03
C VAL A 112 11.65 -9.81 6.56
N PHE A 113 10.69 -10.66 6.23
CA PHE A 113 10.11 -10.82 4.91
C PHE A 113 8.68 -10.31 4.92
N LEU A 114 8.37 -9.35 4.05
CA LEU A 114 7.01 -8.82 3.88
C LEU A 114 6.51 -9.25 2.51
N THR A 115 5.37 -9.94 2.46
CA THR A 115 4.70 -10.40 1.24
C THR A 115 3.34 -9.71 1.13
N VAL A 116 2.97 -9.24 -0.06
CA VAL A 116 1.63 -8.68 -0.33
C VAL A 116 1.00 -9.42 -1.50
N ASP A 117 -0.10 -10.12 -1.23
CA ASP A 117 -0.94 -10.75 -2.23
C ASP A 117 -2.23 -9.95 -2.44
N CYS A 118 -2.43 -9.47 -3.67
CA CYS A 118 -3.66 -8.80 -4.09
C CYS A 118 -4.56 -9.69 -4.97
N SER A 119 -4.21 -10.96 -5.18
CA SER A 119 -4.90 -11.85 -6.13
C SER A 119 -6.40 -12.00 -5.85
N ALA A 120 -6.81 -12.01 -4.58
CA ALA A 120 -8.20 -12.11 -4.18
C ALA A 120 -9.04 -10.85 -4.50
N ALA A 121 -8.43 -9.66 -4.47
CA ALA A 121 -9.10 -8.40 -4.79
C ALA A 121 -9.34 -8.18 -6.29
N LEU A 122 -8.68 -8.96 -7.17
CA LEU A 122 -8.80 -8.90 -8.63
C LEU A 122 -9.99 -9.71 -9.18
N GLY A 123 -11.05 -9.86 -8.38
CA GLY A 123 -12.16 -10.79 -8.62
C GLY A 123 -12.83 -10.71 -9.99
N VAL A 124 -12.66 -11.78 -10.78
CA VAL A 124 -13.48 -12.28 -11.91
C VAL A 124 -14.57 -11.31 -12.43
N GLY A 125 -14.13 -10.27 -13.14
CA GLY A 125 -14.97 -9.13 -13.56
C GLY A 125 -14.79 -8.70 -15.01
N GLY A 126 -14.50 -9.64 -15.92
CA GLY A 126 -14.42 -9.38 -17.37
C GLY A 126 -13.07 -9.70 -18.01
N VAL A 127 -13.06 -9.77 -19.34
CA VAL A 127 -11.90 -10.12 -20.19
C VAL A 127 -10.96 -8.91 -20.34
N GLY A 128 -10.46 -8.42 -19.21
CA GLY A 128 -9.68 -7.19 -19.06
C GLY A 128 -9.24 -6.98 -17.61
N GLY A 129 -8.77 -8.05 -16.97
CA GLY A 129 -8.44 -8.07 -15.54
C GLY A 129 -7.14 -7.32 -15.23
N GLY A 130 -7.27 -6.06 -14.79
CA GLY A 130 -6.13 -5.23 -14.36
C GLY A 130 -6.51 -3.88 -13.73
N VAL A 131 -7.70 -3.35 -14.05
CA VAL A 131 -8.07 -1.94 -13.82
C VAL A 131 -7.98 -1.42 -12.37
N ALA A 132 -8.18 -2.28 -11.35
CA ALA A 132 -8.12 -1.86 -9.94
C ALA A 132 -6.68 -1.62 -9.44
N LEU A 133 -5.67 -2.30 -10.01
CA LEU A 133 -4.25 -2.11 -9.67
C LEU A 133 -3.50 -1.29 -10.73
N GLU A 134 -3.93 -1.31 -12.00
CA GLU A 134 -3.43 -0.37 -13.02
C GLU A 134 -3.75 1.11 -12.67
N SER A 135 -4.85 1.36 -11.96
CA SER A 135 -5.18 2.72 -11.46
C SER A 135 -4.13 3.29 -10.48
N PHE A 136 -3.22 2.44 -9.96
CA PHE A 136 -2.06 2.87 -9.19
C PHE A 136 -0.84 3.27 -10.06
N GLY A 137 -1.00 3.28 -11.40
CA GLY A 137 0.03 3.68 -12.37
C GLY A 137 1.09 2.61 -12.66
N LEU A 138 0.84 1.37 -12.25
CA LEU A 138 1.84 0.28 -12.22
C LEU A 138 1.29 -0.90 -13.04
N GLY A 139 1.77 -0.99 -14.28
CA GLY A 139 1.16 -1.80 -15.34
C GLY A 139 1.16 -3.31 -15.11
N GLU A 140 0.40 -3.97 -15.99
CA GLU A 140 -0.05 -5.37 -16.14
C GLU A 140 0.78 -6.58 -15.62
N GLY A 141 1.94 -6.41 -14.98
CA GLY A 141 2.75 -7.52 -14.47
C GLY A 141 3.60 -7.27 -13.23
N SER A 142 3.56 -6.08 -12.60
CA SER A 142 4.52 -5.74 -11.51
C SER A 142 3.91 -4.99 -10.32
N SER A 143 2.59 -5.00 -10.15
CA SER A 143 1.91 -4.15 -9.16
C SER A 143 2.05 -4.64 -7.70
N ASN A 144 2.05 -5.96 -7.47
CA ASN A 144 2.33 -6.56 -6.16
C ASN A 144 3.77 -6.27 -5.68
N SER A 145 4.77 -6.47 -6.54
CA SER A 145 6.19 -6.30 -6.20
C SER A 145 6.56 -4.83 -5.91
N SER A 146 5.93 -3.87 -6.61
CA SER A 146 6.12 -2.44 -6.33
C SER A 146 5.48 -2.00 -5.01
N LEU A 147 4.27 -2.46 -4.69
CA LEU A 147 3.66 -2.18 -3.39
C LEU A 147 4.47 -2.84 -2.26
N GLN A 148 4.89 -4.09 -2.46
CA GLN A 148 5.76 -4.82 -1.54
C GLN A 148 7.09 -4.09 -1.29
N ALA A 149 7.73 -3.53 -2.32
CA ALA A 149 8.96 -2.75 -2.19
C ALA A 149 8.75 -1.44 -1.41
N LEU A 150 7.69 -0.68 -1.70
CA LEU A 150 7.38 0.55 -0.98
C LEU A 150 7.03 0.28 0.49
N LEU A 151 6.22 -0.75 0.75
CA LEU A 151 5.87 -1.16 2.11
C LEU A 151 7.07 -1.72 2.86
N SER A 152 7.97 -2.46 2.20
CA SER A 152 9.17 -2.98 2.85
C SER A 152 10.13 -1.86 3.25
N ASP A 153 10.33 -0.85 2.40
CA ASP A 153 11.15 0.31 2.72
C ASP A 153 10.57 1.12 3.90
N MET A 154 9.26 1.42 3.88
CA MET A 154 8.61 2.18 4.95
C MET A 154 8.52 1.43 6.28
N VAL A 155 8.13 0.14 6.26
CA VAL A 155 7.85 -0.63 7.48
C VAL A 155 9.11 -1.27 8.04
N LEU A 156 9.95 -1.91 7.22
CA LEU A 156 11.10 -2.66 7.73
C LEU A 156 12.21 -1.74 8.26
N SER A 157 12.25 -0.48 7.81
CA SER A 157 13.11 0.56 8.37
C SER A 157 12.72 0.98 9.80
N ALA A 158 11.48 0.70 10.23
CA ALA A 158 11.01 0.99 11.59
C ALA A 158 11.20 -0.20 12.57
N VAL A 159 11.69 -1.36 12.11
CA VAL A 159 11.85 -2.57 12.93
C VAL A 159 13.32 -2.74 13.36
N ASP A 160 13.55 -2.83 14.68
CA ASP A 160 14.88 -3.04 15.27
C ASP A 160 15.40 -4.48 15.03
N LYS A 161 15.97 -4.73 13.85
CA LYS A 161 16.51 -6.06 13.45
C LYS A 161 17.54 -6.63 14.44
N LYS A 162 18.27 -5.80 15.16
CA LYS A 162 19.26 -6.24 16.17
C LYS A 162 18.61 -6.93 17.37
N LYS A 163 17.39 -6.53 17.76
CA LYS A 163 16.62 -7.18 18.83
C LYS A 163 16.05 -8.55 18.42
N LEU A 164 16.09 -8.86 17.13
CA LEU A 164 15.69 -10.14 16.55
C LEU A 164 16.86 -11.15 16.47
N CYS A 165 18.09 -10.75 16.80
CA CYS A 165 19.21 -11.68 16.95
C CYS A 165 19.19 -12.31 18.36
N LEU A 166 19.29 -13.64 18.46
CA LEU A 166 19.40 -14.36 19.73
C LEU A 166 20.86 -14.69 20.03
N VAL A 167 21.53 -15.36 19.09
CA VAL A 167 22.96 -15.70 19.17
C VAL A 167 23.62 -15.36 17.84
N PRO A 168 24.57 -14.40 17.79
CA PRO A 168 25.13 -13.89 16.55
C PRO A 168 25.79 -15.01 15.73
N GLY A 169 25.46 -15.07 14.44
CA GLY A 169 25.96 -16.09 13.50
C GLY A 169 25.40 -17.52 13.67
N LYS A 170 24.67 -17.80 14.76
CA LYS A 170 24.04 -19.11 15.02
C LYS A 170 22.52 -19.07 14.86
N LEU A 171 21.83 -18.19 15.59
CA LEU A 171 20.38 -18.21 15.76
C LEU A 171 19.78 -16.80 15.70
N ILE A 172 18.90 -16.57 14.73
CA ILE A 172 18.12 -15.34 14.58
C ILE A 172 16.63 -15.64 14.47
N TRP A 173 15.80 -14.66 14.83
CA TRP A 173 14.40 -14.63 14.42
C TRP A 173 14.29 -14.25 12.94
N ARG A 174 13.57 -15.08 12.21
CA ARG A 174 13.06 -14.79 10.86
C ARG A 174 11.56 -14.53 10.96
N VAL A 175 11.14 -13.31 10.65
CA VAL A 175 9.73 -12.87 10.73
C VAL A 175 9.14 -12.80 9.33
N PHE A 176 7.99 -13.42 9.13
CA PHE A 176 7.21 -13.40 7.91
C PHE A 176 5.93 -12.58 8.14
N VAL A 177 5.74 -11.54 7.34
CA VAL A 177 4.59 -10.63 7.39
C VAL A 177 3.82 -10.80 6.09
N ASP A 178 2.76 -11.61 6.13
CA ASP A 178 1.97 -11.94 4.95
C ASP A 178 0.68 -11.12 4.96
N CYS A 179 0.48 -10.33 3.90
CA CYS A 179 -0.68 -9.48 3.71
C CYS A 179 -1.52 -9.99 2.54
N MET A 180 -2.81 -10.19 2.77
CA MET A 180 -3.78 -10.58 1.76
C MET A 180 -4.86 -9.50 1.62
N VAL A 181 -4.96 -8.91 0.44
CA VAL A 181 -5.98 -7.92 0.11
C VAL A 181 -7.21 -8.65 -0.43
N LEU A 182 -8.29 -8.67 0.36
CA LEU A 182 -9.56 -9.32 0.00
C LEU A 182 -10.44 -8.40 -0.85
N LYS A 183 -10.35 -7.09 -0.63
CA LYS A 183 -11.06 -6.06 -1.39
C LYS A 183 -10.17 -4.83 -1.51
N ALA A 184 -10.05 -4.27 -2.72
CA ALA A 184 -9.27 -3.08 -3.02
C ALA A 184 -10.14 -1.98 -3.63
N GLY A 185 -9.85 -0.74 -3.24
CA GLY A 185 -10.42 0.50 -3.76
C GLY A 185 -9.50 1.67 -3.43
N GLY A 186 -10.06 2.84 -3.07
CA GLY A 186 -9.26 4.04 -2.78
C GLY A 186 -8.28 3.85 -1.61
N CYS A 187 -7.07 4.41 -1.73
CA CYS A 187 -6.05 4.43 -0.67
C CYS A 187 -5.62 3.05 -0.11
N LEU A 188 -5.51 2.02 -0.96
CA LEU A 188 -5.10 0.67 -0.55
C LEU A 188 -3.79 0.64 0.29
N LEU A 189 -2.77 1.42 -0.10
CA LEU A 189 -1.47 1.47 0.58
C LEU A 189 -1.58 1.78 2.09
N ASP A 190 -2.48 2.68 2.46
CA ASP A 190 -2.75 3.09 3.85
C ASP A 190 -3.46 1.99 4.64
N ALA A 191 -4.41 1.28 4.00
CA ALA A 191 -5.06 0.13 4.63
C ALA A 191 -4.08 -1.04 4.88
N VAL A 192 -3.11 -1.26 3.98
CA VAL A 192 -2.08 -2.29 4.14
C VAL A 192 -1.04 -1.89 5.19
N SER A 193 -0.53 -0.65 5.16
CA SER A 193 0.44 -0.19 6.17
C SER A 193 -0.16 -0.19 7.58
N LEU A 194 -1.43 0.19 7.74
CA LEU A 194 -2.16 0.11 9.00
C LEU A 194 -2.35 -1.34 9.47
N ALA A 195 -2.67 -2.28 8.56
CA ALA A 195 -2.82 -3.70 8.90
C ALA A 195 -1.50 -4.31 9.37
N VAL A 196 -0.40 -4.03 8.66
CA VAL A 196 0.95 -4.47 9.03
C VAL A 196 1.37 -3.88 10.38
N HIS A 197 1.18 -2.57 10.58
CA HIS A 197 1.52 -1.92 11.84
C HIS A 197 0.72 -2.49 13.02
N ALA A 198 -0.59 -2.71 12.84
CA ALA A 198 -1.45 -3.29 13.88
C ALA A 198 -1.05 -4.75 14.22
N ALA A 199 -0.71 -5.56 13.21
CA ALA A 199 -0.24 -6.92 13.44
C ALA A 199 1.13 -6.93 14.15
N LEU A 200 2.12 -6.18 13.66
CA LEU A 200 3.46 -6.06 14.27
C LEU A 200 3.44 -5.45 15.69
N ARG A 201 2.50 -4.53 15.98
CA ARG A 201 2.31 -4.00 17.34
C ARG A 201 1.78 -5.05 18.32
N THR A 202 1.16 -6.11 17.80
CA THR A 202 0.48 -7.15 18.55
C THR A 202 1.30 -8.45 18.62
N THR A 203 2.44 -8.56 17.91
CA THR A 203 3.32 -9.74 17.97
C THR A 203 3.87 -9.95 19.37
N VAL A 204 3.56 -11.12 19.94
CA VAL A 204 4.26 -11.65 21.11
C VAL A 204 5.35 -12.58 20.61
N LEU A 205 6.61 -12.25 20.94
CA LEU A 205 7.74 -13.16 20.76
C LEU A 205 7.77 -14.14 21.94
N PRO A 206 7.93 -15.46 21.71
CA PRO A 206 7.96 -16.44 22.77
C PRO A 206 9.32 -16.38 23.48
N CYS A 207 9.35 -16.74 24.75
CA CYS A 207 10.59 -16.95 25.46
C CYS A 207 11.30 -18.17 24.88
N VAL A 208 12.55 -17.99 24.46
CA VAL A 208 13.42 -19.05 23.95
C VAL A 208 14.63 -19.12 24.85
N PHE A 209 14.77 -20.26 25.54
CA PHE A 209 15.99 -20.59 26.26
C PHE A 209 16.95 -21.30 25.31
N VAL A 210 18.21 -20.86 25.32
CA VAL A 210 19.31 -21.39 24.53
C VAL A 210 20.34 -21.94 25.50
N ASP A 211 20.34 -23.25 25.71
CA ASP A 211 21.42 -23.92 26.41
C ASP A 211 22.50 -24.26 25.39
N GLU A 212 23.67 -23.63 25.51
CA GLU A 212 24.85 -23.98 24.72
C GLU A 212 25.56 -25.16 25.39
N GLU A 213 25.29 -26.39 24.93
CA GLU A 213 26.15 -27.52 25.28
C GLU A 213 27.54 -27.31 24.65
N GLU A 214 28.57 -27.17 25.48
CA GLU A 214 29.98 -27.09 25.06
C GLU A 214 30.44 -28.42 24.45
N GLY A 215 30.09 -28.63 23.18
CA GLY A 215 30.66 -29.69 22.35
C GLY A 215 32.17 -29.53 22.26
N GLN A 216 32.91 -30.55 22.71
CA GLN A 216 34.38 -30.57 22.73
C GLN A 216 34.98 -30.18 21.37
N GLU A 217 36.03 -29.35 21.38
CA GLU A 217 36.72 -28.88 20.16
C GLU A 217 37.19 -30.06 19.30
N GLY A 218 36.45 -30.36 18.23
CA GLY A 218 36.68 -31.51 17.36
C GLY A 218 35.86 -31.45 16.08
N ASP A 219 36.40 -30.77 15.07
CA ASP A 219 36.01 -30.81 13.66
C ASP A 219 34.56 -30.43 13.31
N GLY A 220 34.34 -29.15 12.98
CA GLY A 220 33.21 -28.67 12.15
C GLY A 220 31.78 -28.76 12.71
N ALA A 221 31.55 -29.51 13.78
CA ALA A 221 30.26 -29.68 14.42
C ALA A 221 29.84 -28.39 15.15
N LEU A 222 28.80 -27.73 14.63
CA LEU A 222 28.15 -26.63 15.34
C LEU A 222 27.50 -27.18 16.60
N GLY A 223 27.83 -26.61 17.77
CA GLY A 223 27.28 -27.02 19.06
C GLY A 223 25.75 -27.14 19.01
N GLN A 224 25.23 -28.22 19.55
CA GLN A 224 23.82 -28.57 19.46
C GLN A 224 23.01 -27.61 20.32
N ILE A 225 22.31 -26.67 19.68
CA ILE A 225 21.40 -25.75 20.36
C ILE A 225 20.14 -26.52 20.71
N SER A 226 19.92 -26.78 22.01
CA SER A 226 18.59 -27.13 22.48
C SER A 226 17.73 -25.87 22.50
N ILE A 227 16.50 -25.98 22.00
CA ILE A 227 15.53 -24.89 21.95
C ILE A 227 14.36 -25.33 22.81
N GLN A 228 14.24 -24.74 23.99
CA GLN A 228 13.06 -24.90 24.83
C GLN A 228 12.21 -23.63 24.70
N CYS A 229 11.04 -23.78 24.08
CA CYS A 229 9.97 -22.79 24.09
C CYS A 229 9.01 -23.13 25.21
N ASP A 230 8.53 -22.12 25.94
CA ASP A 230 7.35 -22.27 26.80
C ASP A 230 6.09 -22.47 25.92
N GLU A 231 5.12 -23.25 26.44
CA GLU A 231 3.85 -23.61 25.77
C GLU A 231 2.74 -22.55 25.98
#